data_AF-A0A381YHD6-F1
#
_entry.id   AF-A0A381YHD6-F1
#
_cell.length_a   1.000
_cell.length_b   1.000
_cell.length_c   1.000
_cell.angle_alpha   90.00
_cell.angle_beta   90.00
_cell.angle_gamma   90.00
#
_symmetry.space_group_name_H-M   'P 1'
#
loop_
_entity.id
_entity.type
_entity.pdbx_description
1 polymer ?
#
loop_
_entity_poly.entity_id
_entity_poly.type
_entity_poly.pdbx_seq_one_letter_code
_entity_poly.pdbx_strand_id
1 'polypeptide(L)'
;MTIELRPLNPIIGAEIWGADLVNLSDEQFSDIHQATVDHGVIFFRDQPRLSPEQQMAFAGRFGPVHVHPASRGIAAEYPGLMKIRTTRETDVAAGNRWHSDVSCDEAPPSITTLQLHEIPPSGGDTLFSS
;
A
#
# COMPACT_ATOMS: atom_id res chain seq x y z
N MET A 1 2.58 17.06 14.93
CA MET A 1 2.92 15.89 14.12
C MET A 1 3.75 14.96 14.98
N THR A 2 3.24 13.76 15.19
CA THR A 2 3.86 12.65 15.93
C THR A 2 4.76 11.79 15.06
N ILE A 3 4.82 12.12 13.76
CA ILE A 3 5.64 11.51 12.72
C ILE A 3 6.52 12.56 12.06
N GLU A 4 7.63 12.14 11.46
CA GLU A 4 8.45 12.98 10.59
C GLU A 4 8.08 12.70 9.12
N LEU A 5 7.79 13.77 8.37
CA LEU A 5 7.46 13.73 6.94
C LEU A 5 8.62 14.30 6.11
N ARG A 6 9.05 13.54 5.11
CA ARG A 6 10.07 13.96 4.12
C ARG A 6 9.50 13.88 2.71
N PRO A 7 9.04 15.00 2.12
CA PRO A 7 8.54 15.02 0.75
C PRO A 7 9.61 14.53 -0.25
N LEU A 8 9.21 13.71 -1.21
CA LEU A 8 10.10 13.22 -2.26
C LEU A 8 10.29 14.25 -3.37
N ASN A 9 9.24 14.99 -3.70
CA ASN A 9 9.25 16.10 -4.64
C ASN A 9 8.08 17.06 -4.33
N PRO A 10 7.99 18.23 -5.00
CA PRO A 10 6.94 19.22 -4.73
C PRO A 10 5.51 18.82 -5.10
N ILE A 11 5.30 17.70 -5.80
CA ILE A 11 4.03 17.33 -6.43
C ILE A 11 3.39 16.09 -5.79
N ILE A 12 4.16 15.02 -5.57
CA ILE A 12 3.65 13.71 -5.14
C ILE A 12 4.70 12.95 -4.36
N GLY A 13 4.28 12.24 -3.31
CA GLY A 13 5.15 11.35 -2.56
C GLY A 13 5.79 11.98 -1.33
N ALA A 14 5.70 11.27 -0.20
CA ALA A 14 6.49 11.58 1.00
C ALA A 14 6.93 10.30 1.72
N GLU A 15 8.09 10.33 2.35
CA GLU A 15 8.50 9.30 3.31
C GLU A 15 8.01 9.66 4.71
N ILE A 16 7.52 8.66 5.44
CA ILE A 16 7.11 8.76 6.84
C ILE A 16 8.12 8.02 7.70
N TRP A 17 8.62 8.72 8.72
CA TRP A 17 9.58 8.23 9.70
C TRP A 17 9.00 8.36 11.12
N GLY A 18 9.41 7.48 12.03
CA GLY A 18 8.97 7.50 13.43
C GLY A 18 7.58 6.89 13.69
N ALA A 19 6.97 6.24 12.69
CA ALA A 19 5.74 5.46 12.86
C ALA A 19 6.08 3.97 13.07
N ASP A 20 5.38 3.31 14.00
CA ASP A 20 5.34 1.85 14.12
C ASP A 20 3.97 1.37 13.65
N LEU A 21 3.92 0.73 12.47
CA LEU A 21 2.67 0.26 11.90
C LEU A 21 2.00 -0.88 12.70
N VAL A 22 2.75 -1.56 13.59
CA VAL A 22 2.20 -2.60 14.46
C VAL A 22 1.44 -1.99 15.64
N ASN A 23 1.97 -0.91 16.23
CA ASN A 23 1.45 -0.28 17.44
C ASN A 23 1.10 1.21 17.22
N LEU A 24 0.38 1.49 16.14
CA LEU A 24 0.09 2.84 15.72
C LEU A 24 -1.00 3.50 16.57
N SER A 25 -0.67 4.61 17.22
CA SER A 25 -1.65 5.41 17.96
C SER A 25 -2.67 6.07 17.02
N ASP A 26 -3.81 6.50 17.55
CA ASP A 26 -4.82 7.22 16.75
C ASP A 26 -4.33 8.58 16.28
N GLU A 27 -3.48 9.26 17.06
CA GLU A 27 -2.86 10.52 16.68
C GLU A 27 -1.88 10.33 15.51
N GLN A 28 -1.02 9.31 15.58
CA GLN A 28 -0.11 8.97 14.47
C GLN A 28 -0.89 8.56 13.22
N PHE A 29 -1.96 7.78 13.38
CA PHE A 29 -2.80 7.42 12.24
C PHE A 29 -3.48 8.64 11.62
N SER A 30 -3.97 9.58 12.42
CA SER A 30 -4.55 10.83 11.91
C SER A 30 -3.53 11.63 11.09
N ASP A 31 -2.29 11.75 11.58
CA ASP A 31 -1.19 12.41 10.85
C ASP A 31 -0.87 11.67 9.53
N ILE A 32 -0.82 10.34 9.54
CA ILE A 32 -0.60 9.49 8.35
C ILE A 32 -1.73 9.65 7.34
N HIS A 33 -2.97 9.64 7.79
CA HIS A 33 -4.14 9.78 6.92
C HIS A 33 -4.11 11.14 6.22
N GLN A 34 -3.85 12.22 6.96
CA GLN A 34 -3.71 13.55 6.38
C GLN A 34 -2.54 13.62 5.39
N ALA A 35 -1.38 13.06 5.74
CA ALA A 35 -0.24 13.01 4.83
C ALA A 35 -0.54 12.24 3.53
N THR A 36 -1.35 11.17 3.62
CA THR A 36 -1.78 10.40 2.43
C THR A 36 -2.63 11.25 1.51
N VAL A 37 -3.55 12.05 2.07
CA VAL A 37 -4.39 12.99 1.30
C VAL A 37 -3.55 14.09 0.66
N ASP A 38 -2.59 14.66 1.41
CA ASP A 38 -1.79 15.80 0.96
C ASP A 38 -0.72 15.41 -0.07
N HIS A 39 -0.17 14.20 0.01
CA HIS A 39 0.95 13.75 -0.82
C HIS A 39 0.60 12.69 -1.86
N GLY A 40 -0.62 12.15 -1.84
CA GLY A 40 -1.13 11.12 -2.77
C GLY A 40 -0.56 9.72 -2.55
N VAL A 41 0.76 9.60 -2.35
CA VAL A 41 1.46 8.36 -2.01
C VAL A 41 2.44 8.60 -0.87
N ILE A 42 2.53 7.65 0.05
CA ILE A 42 3.44 7.72 1.19
C ILE A 42 4.22 6.42 1.35
N PHE A 43 5.44 6.52 1.87
CA PHE A 43 6.35 5.40 2.05
C PHE A 43 6.79 5.28 3.51
N PHE A 44 6.58 4.12 4.12
CA PHE A 44 7.10 3.84 5.45
C PHE A 44 8.45 3.12 5.32
N ARG A 45 9.49 3.71 5.90
CA ARG A 45 10.83 3.10 5.94
C ARG A 45 11.02 2.29 7.22
N ASP A 46 11.91 1.31 7.15
CA ASP A 46 12.38 0.48 8.28
C ASP A 46 11.27 -0.16 9.12
N GLN A 47 10.16 -0.54 8.48
CA GLN A 47 9.08 -1.27 9.14
C GLN A 47 9.44 -2.75 9.28
N PRO A 48 9.06 -3.40 10.40
CA PRO A 48 9.14 -4.85 10.48
C PRO A 48 8.19 -5.48 9.44
N ARG A 49 8.48 -6.73 9.07
CA ARG A 49 7.56 -7.51 8.23
C ARG A 49 6.25 -7.71 8.98
N LEU A 50 5.18 -7.04 8.52
CA LEU A 50 3.86 -7.20 9.12
C LEU A 50 3.31 -8.58 8.78
N SER A 51 2.64 -9.22 9.74
CA SER A 51 1.82 -10.39 9.48
C SER A 51 0.62 -10.02 8.60
N PRO A 52 -0.03 -11.00 7.92
CA PRO A 52 -1.26 -10.76 7.18
C PRO A 52 -2.34 -10.02 8.00
N GLU A 53 -2.52 -10.41 9.26
CA GLU A 53 -3.45 -9.79 10.21
C GLU A 53 -3.08 -8.34 10.50
N GLN A 54 -1.80 -8.07 10.74
CA GLN A 54 -1.30 -6.71 10.99
C GLN A 54 -1.47 -5.81 9.76
N GLN A 55 -1.17 -6.32 8.57
CA GLN A 55 -1.35 -5.57 7.33
C GLN A 55 -2.84 -5.28 7.07
N MET A 56 -3.70 -6.26 7.28
CA MET A 56 -5.16 -6.09 7.17
C MET A 56 -5.69 -5.10 8.21
N ALA A 57 -5.17 -5.16 9.45
CA ALA A 57 -5.55 -4.24 10.51
C ALA A 57 -5.14 -2.79 10.17
N PHE A 58 -3.92 -2.58 9.66
CA PHE A 58 -3.47 -1.26 9.21
C PHE A 58 -4.31 -0.74 8.03
N ALA A 59 -4.54 -1.56 7.00
CA ALA A 59 -5.41 -1.19 5.87
C ALA A 59 -6.83 -0.85 6.34
N GLY A 60 -7.37 -1.62 7.30
CA GLY A 60 -8.68 -1.40 7.91
C GLY A 60 -8.84 -0.07 8.62
N ARG A 61 -7.76 0.60 9.03
CA ARG A 61 -7.82 1.95 9.61
C ARG A 61 -8.28 3.00 8.60
N PHE A 62 -8.04 2.78 7.30
CA PHE A 62 -8.49 3.66 6.21
C PHE A 62 -9.95 3.41 5.80
N GLY A 63 -10.53 2.28 6.21
CA GLY A 63 -11.91 1.90 5.88
C GLY A 63 -12.06 0.39 5.64
N PRO A 64 -13.24 -0.05 5.18
CA PRO A 64 -13.47 -1.46 4.85
C PRO A 64 -12.50 -1.94 3.77
N VAL A 65 -11.87 -3.11 3.99
CA VAL A 65 -10.93 -3.68 3.02
C VAL A 65 -11.70 -4.21 1.80
N HIS A 66 -11.39 -3.66 0.63
CA HIS A 66 -11.98 -4.08 -0.64
C HIS A 66 -11.49 -5.49 -1.02
N VAL A 67 -12.41 -6.34 -1.45
CA VAL A 67 -12.08 -7.68 -1.96
C VAL A 67 -11.98 -7.61 -3.48
N HIS A 68 -10.74 -7.74 -3.96
CA HIS A 68 -10.40 -7.67 -5.37
C HIS A 68 -11.29 -8.60 -6.21
N PRO A 69 -11.83 -8.17 -7.38
CA PRO A 69 -12.79 -8.97 -8.14
C PRO A 69 -12.25 -10.34 -8.55
N ALA A 70 -10.95 -10.42 -8.86
CA ALA A 70 -10.27 -11.66 -9.22
C ALA A 70 -10.19 -12.70 -8.07
N SER A 71 -10.41 -12.30 -6.81
CA SER A 71 -10.44 -13.21 -5.66
C SER A 71 -11.85 -13.48 -5.11
N ARG A 72 -12.89 -12.89 -5.70
CA ARG A 72 -14.29 -13.13 -5.29
C ARG A 72 -14.64 -14.61 -5.47
N GLY A 73 -15.11 -15.24 -4.40
CA GLY A 73 -15.50 -16.66 -4.38
C GLY A 73 -14.36 -17.66 -4.17
N ILE A 74 -13.11 -17.19 -4.03
CA ILE A 74 -11.99 -18.02 -3.61
C ILE A 74 -11.89 -17.95 -2.09
N ALA A 75 -11.99 -19.09 -1.42
CA ALA A 75 -11.78 -19.13 0.03
C ALA A 75 -10.34 -18.70 0.35
N ALA A 76 -10.21 -17.57 1.01
CA ALA A 76 -8.94 -17.02 1.47
C ALA A 76 -9.04 -16.78 2.97
N GLU A 77 -7.96 -17.12 3.69
CA GLU A 77 -7.83 -16.84 5.12
C GLU A 77 -7.91 -15.32 5.40
N TYR A 78 -7.39 -14.50 4.46
CA TYR A 78 -7.42 -13.03 4.50
C TYR A 78 -8.05 -12.46 3.22
N PRO A 79 -9.39 -12.38 3.13
CA PRO A 79 -10.07 -11.75 1.99
C PRO A 79 -9.63 -10.30 1.82
N GLY A 80 -9.26 -9.90 0.60
CA GLY A 80 -8.74 -8.56 0.30
C GLY A 80 -7.22 -8.44 0.36
N LEU A 81 -6.51 -9.41 0.94
CA LEU A 81 -5.05 -9.49 0.85
C LEU A 81 -4.63 -10.27 -0.40
N MET A 82 -3.90 -9.63 -1.29
CA MET A 82 -3.37 -10.25 -2.51
C MET A 82 -1.85 -10.29 -2.49
N LYS A 83 -1.27 -11.44 -2.87
CA LYS A 83 0.18 -11.58 -3.07
C LYS A 83 0.51 -11.29 -4.53
N ILE A 84 1.27 -10.23 -4.77
CA ILE A 84 1.85 -9.94 -6.08
C ILE A 84 3.23 -10.59 -6.13
N ARG A 85 3.45 -11.43 -7.15
CA ARG A 85 4.71 -12.14 -7.35
C ARG A 85 5.05 -12.18 -8.84
N THR A 86 6.27 -11.81 -9.16
CA THR A 86 6.84 -11.90 -10.50
C THR A 86 8.13 -12.70 -10.41
N THR A 87 8.26 -13.74 -11.22
CA THR A 87 9.47 -14.56 -11.35
C THR A 87 10.01 -14.50 -12.78
N ARG A 88 11.15 -15.16 -13.04
CA ARG A 88 11.72 -15.25 -14.40
C ARG A 88 10.76 -15.90 -15.40
N GLU A 89 9.90 -16.78 -14.93
CA GLU A 89 8.92 -17.52 -15.72
C GLU A 89 7.61 -16.73 -15.92
N THR A 90 7.52 -15.51 -15.36
CA THR A 90 6.33 -14.66 -15.51
C THR A 90 6.42 -13.88 -16.82
N ASP A 91 5.56 -14.22 -17.79
CA ASP A 91 5.54 -13.54 -19.09
C ASP A 91 5.11 -12.07 -19.01
N VAL A 92 4.17 -11.76 -18.10
CA VAL A 92 3.60 -10.41 -17.92
C VAL A 92 3.50 -10.11 -16.42
N ALA A 93 4.24 -9.09 -15.98
CA ALA A 93 4.14 -8.59 -14.61
C ALA A 93 2.80 -7.88 -14.37
N ALA A 94 2.19 -8.13 -13.21
CA ALA A 94 1.00 -7.40 -12.77
C ALA A 94 1.32 -5.90 -12.66
N GLY A 95 0.40 -5.05 -13.11
CA GLY A 95 0.56 -3.59 -13.03
C GLY A 95 1.63 -3.00 -13.97
N ASN A 96 2.05 -3.70 -15.03
CA ASN A 96 3.11 -3.25 -15.94
C ASN A 96 2.72 -2.09 -16.90
N ARG A 97 1.61 -1.41 -16.66
CA ARG A 97 1.11 -0.26 -17.42
C ARG A 97 0.59 0.79 -16.45
N TRP A 98 0.50 2.05 -16.88
CA TRP A 98 -0.18 3.09 -16.10
C TRP A 98 -1.64 2.72 -15.85
N HIS A 99 -2.04 2.70 -14.58
CA HIS A 99 -3.40 2.36 -14.16
C HIS A 99 -3.67 2.88 -12.75
N SER A 100 -4.94 2.83 -12.36
CA SER A 100 -5.40 2.88 -10.97
C SER A 100 -6.15 1.58 -10.68
N ASP A 101 -5.87 0.98 -9.52
CA ASP A 101 -6.37 -0.34 -9.13
C ASP A 101 -7.90 -0.41 -9.18
N VAL A 102 -8.41 -1.44 -9.85
CA VAL A 102 -9.86 -1.76 -9.91
C VAL A 102 -10.73 -0.55 -10.28
N SER A 103 -10.21 0.35 -11.12
CA SER A 103 -10.93 1.54 -11.63
C SER A 103 -12.18 1.21 -12.44
N CYS A 104 -12.43 -0.06 -12.73
CA CYS A 104 -13.64 -0.56 -13.38
C CYS A 104 -14.80 -0.89 -12.43
N ASP A 105 -14.56 -0.95 -11.11
CA ASP A 105 -15.65 -1.14 -10.13
C ASP A 105 -16.46 0.17 -9.98
N GLU A 106 -17.74 0.05 -9.61
CA GLU A 106 -18.60 1.21 -9.33
C GLU A 106 -18.07 2.07 -8.17
N ALA A 107 -17.47 1.41 -7.18
CA ALA A 107 -16.77 2.03 -6.06
C ALA A 107 -15.33 1.48 -5.99
N PRO A 108 -14.38 2.08 -6.73
CA PRO A 108 -12.98 1.67 -6.70
C PRO A 108 -12.33 1.87 -5.32
N PRO A 109 -11.24 1.13 -5.01
CA PRO A 109 -10.45 1.36 -3.81
C PRO A 109 -9.94 2.80 -3.73
N SER A 110 -10.10 3.45 -2.58
CA SER A 110 -9.55 4.79 -2.33
C SER A 110 -8.06 4.76 -2.01
N ILE A 111 -7.59 3.68 -1.37
CA ILE A 111 -6.21 3.49 -0.91
C ILE A 111 -5.79 2.04 -1.17
N THR A 112 -4.58 1.87 -1.73
CA THR A 112 -3.89 0.57 -1.80
C THR A 112 -2.72 0.58 -0.83
N THR A 113 -2.58 -0.48 -0.02
CA THR A 113 -1.39 -0.68 0.83
C THR A 113 -0.53 -1.80 0.24
N LEU A 114 0.78 -1.57 0.12
CA LEU A 114 1.73 -2.53 -0.43
C LEU A 114 2.90 -2.74 0.54
N GLN A 115 3.25 -4.00 0.81
CA GLN A 115 4.44 -4.36 1.56
C GLN A 115 5.40 -5.15 0.64
N LEU A 116 6.67 -4.73 0.63
CA LEU A 116 7.70 -5.40 -0.15
C LEU A 116 8.29 -6.57 0.66
N HIS A 117 8.25 -7.78 0.10
CA HIS A 117 8.82 -8.99 0.74
C HIS A 117 10.15 -9.40 0.12
N GLU A 118 10.22 -9.40 -1.21
CA GLU A 118 11.39 -9.78 -1.99
C GLU A 118 11.52 -8.76 -3.11
N ILE A 119 12.72 -8.19 -3.26
CA ILE A 119 13.02 -7.19 -4.29
C ILE A 119 14.24 -7.64 -5.10
N PRO A 120 14.30 -7.35 -6.41
CA PRO A 120 15.49 -7.60 -7.19
C PRO A 120 16.63 -6.65 -6.77
N PRO A 121 17.90 -7.00 -7.01
CA PRO A 121 19.03 -6.11 -6.68
C PRO A 121 19.06 -4.83 -7.53
N SER A 122 18.34 -4.80 -8.66
CA SER A 122 18.19 -3.65 -9.53
C SER A 122 16.90 -3.77 -10.36
N GLY A 123 16.27 -2.63 -10.65
CA GLY A 123 14.96 -2.56 -11.30
C GLY A 123 13.80 -2.89 -10.36
N GLY A 124 12.59 -2.97 -10.90
CA GLY A 124 11.38 -3.25 -10.11
C GLY A 124 10.78 -2.02 -9.42
N ASP A 125 11.19 -0.81 -9.83
CA ASP A 125 10.61 0.44 -9.32
C ASP A 125 9.11 0.52 -9.64
N THR A 126 8.34 1.05 -8.70
CA THR A 126 6.93 1.41 -8.91
C THR A 126 6.86 2.92 -9.13
N LEU A 127 6.31 3.34 -10.26
CA LEU A 127 6.20 4.75 -10.64
C LEU A 127 4.80 5.28 -10.31
N PHE A 128 4.73 6.53 -9.87
CA PHE A 128 3.50 7.23 -9.53
C PHE A 128 3.40 8.55 -10.32
N SER A 129 2.17 9.03 -10.56
CA SER A 129 1.87 10.30 -11.26
C SER A 129 0.71 11.01 -10.56
N SER A 130 0.72 12.35 -10.61
CA SER A 130 -0.32 13.26 -10.08
C SER A 130 -0.86 14.14 -11.20
#